data_AF-A0A958Y9T9-F1
#
_entry.id   AF-A0A958Y9T9-F1
#
_cell.length_a   1.000
_cell.length_b   1.000
_cell.length_c   1.000
_cell.angle_alpha   90.00
_cell.angle_beta   90.00
_cell.angle_gamma   90.00
#
_symmetry.space_group_name_H-M   'P 1'
#
loop_
_entity.id
_entity.type
_entity.pdbx_description
1 polymer ?
#
loop_
_entity_poly.entity_id
_entity_poly.type
_entity_poly.pdbx_seq_one_letter_code
_entity_poly.pdbx_strand_id
1 'polypeptide(L)' 'QRNAFFDQLTFTSGSTVELMFMGATKEAHYNVKNKKVRINSADETQVFTINEDGCLEGGGYLGTYCKN' A
#
# COMPACT_ATOMS: atom_id res chain seq x y z
N GLN A 1 7.13 0.79 -17.51
CA GLN A 1 7.79 1.10 -16.22
C GLN A 1 6.80 0.73 -15.12
N ARG A 2 7.23 -0.02 -14.09
CA ARG A 2 6.43 -0.16 -12.86
C ARG A 2 6.57 1.16 -12.10
N ASN A 3 5.66 2.10 -12.36
CA ASN A 3 5.61 3.37 -11.65
C ASN A 3 4.83 3.15 -10.35
N ALA A 4 5.55 2.74 -9.30
CA ALA A 4 5.02 2.68 -7.94
C ALA A 4 5.38 3.98 -7.22
N PHE A 5 4.41 4.58 -6.52
CA PHE A 5 4.63 5.82 -5.76
C PHE A 5 5.52 5.60 -4.54
N PHE A 6 5.23 4.55 -3.77
CA PHE A 6 6.07 4.10 -2.67
C PHE A 6 7.13 3.15 -3.19
N ASP A 7 8.29 3.16 -2.55
CA ASP A 7 9.36 2.22 -2.85
C ASP A 7 8.98 0.80 -2.36
N GLN A 8 8.35 0.73 -1.18
CA GLN A 8 7.95 -0.53 -0.55
C GLN A 8 6.78 -0.32 0.43
N LEU A 9 5.93 -1.33 0.53
CA LEU A 9 4.95 -1.47 1.60
C LEU A 9 5.26 -2.74 2.40
N THR A 10 5.43 -2.60 3.71
CA THR A 10 5.64 -3.72 4.63
C THR A 10 4.49 -3.79 5.61
N PHE A 11 3.59 -4.76 5.40
CA PHE A 11 2.47 -5.01 6.31
C PHE A 11 2.98 -5.74 7.57
N THR A 12 2.88 -5.08 8.71
CA THR A 12 3.26 -5.63 10.02
C THR A 12 2.02 -6.17 10.76
N SER A 13 2.22 -6.92 11.85
CA SER A 13 1.12 -7.64 12.51
C SER A 13 0.02 -6.71 13.04
N GLY A 14 -1.24 -7.12 12.85
CA GLY A 14 -2.42 -6.45 13.40
C GLY A 14 -3.11 -5.53 12.40
N SER A 15 -2.63 -4.30 12.29
CA SER A 15 -3.29 -3.23 11.51
C SER A 15 -2.34 -2.12 11.07
N THR A 16 -1.04 -2.42 10.99
CA THR A 16 0.01 -1.44 10.73
C THR A 16 0.77 -1.77 9.45
N VAL A 17 1.13 -0.75 8.69
CA VAL A 17 1.91 -0.86 7.47
C VAL A 17 3.01 0.20 7.50
N GLU A 18 4.22 -0.22 7.17
CA GLU A 18 5.34 0.68 6.95
C GLU A 18 5.41 1.03 5.45
N LEU A 19 5.41 2.33 5.16
CA LEU A 19 5.53 2.89 3.82
C LEU A 19 6.95 3.43 3.66
N MET A 20 7.72 2.87 2.73
CA MET A 20 9.02 3.41 2.36
C MET A 20 8.85 4.36 1.18
N PHE A 21 9.33 5.60 1.34
CA PHE A 21 9.30 6.62 0.30
C PHE A 21 10.57 7.46 0.34
N MET A 22 11.32 7.47 -0.75
CA MET A 22 12.56 8.23 -0.90
C MET A 22 13.57 7.95 0.23
N GLY A 23 13.66 6.70 0.68
CA GLY A 23 14.57 6.27 1.76
C GLY A 23 14.10 6.59 3.18
N ALA A 24 12.91 7.16 3.36
CA ALA A 24 12.28 7.35 4.67
C ALA A 24 11.18 6.31 4.89
N THR A 25 11.07 5.78 6.11
CA THR A 25 9.99 4.88 6.52
C THR A 25 8.96 5.65 7.35
N LYS A 26 7.68 5.51 6.98
CA LYS A 26 6.56 6.04 7.74
C LYS A 26 5.64 4.91 8.17
N GLU A 27 5.15 4.95 9.40
CA GLU A 27 4.11 4.04 9.88
C GLU A 27 2.72 4.59 9.54
N ALA A 28 1.84 3.72 9.07
CA ALA A 28 0.43 4.02 8.81
C ALA A 28 -0.46 2.85 9.25
N HIS A 29 -1.75 3.12 9.39
CA HIS A 29 -2.73 2.08 9.68
C HIS A 29 -3.38 1.56 8.42
N TYR A 30 -3.65 0.26 8.35
CA TYR A 30 -4.39 -0.31 7.23
C TYR A 30 -5.62 -1.08 7.68
N ASN A 31 -6.61 -1.15 6.79
CA ASN A 31 -7.76 -2.03 6.93
C ASN A 31 -8.05 -2.74 5.60
N VAL A 32 -8.48 -4.00 5.69
CA VAL A 32 -8.89 -4.79 4.54
C VAL A 32 -10.40 -5.00 4.56
N LYS A 33 -11.09 -4.58 3.49
CA LYS A 33 -12.54 -4.77 3.33
C LYS A 33 -12.91 -4.89 1.85
N ASN A 34 -13.75 -5.86 1.51
CA ASN A 34 -14.29 -6.04 0.15
C ASN A 34 -13.21 -6.06 -0.95
N LYS A 35 -12.16 -6.86 -0.76
CA LYS A 35 -10.97 -6.93 -1.66
C LYS A 35 -10.27 -5.58 -1.86
N LYS A 36 -10.37 -4.67 -0.90
CA LYS A 36 -9.64 -3.40 -0.90
C LYS A 36 -8.79 -3.28 0.35
N VAL A 37 -7.59 -2.74 0.18
CA VAL A 37 -6.73 -2.30 1.28
C VAL A 37 -6.82 -0.78 1.35
N ARG A 38 -7.27 -0.26 2.49
CA ARG A 38 -7.22 1.17 2.79
C ARG A 38 -6.07 1.43 3.72
N ILE A 39 -5.16 2.30 3.34
CA ILE A 39 -4.05 2.77 4.16
C ILE A 39 -4.37 4.20 4.57
N ASN A 40 -4.40 4.46 5.87
CA ASN A 40 -4.67 5.76 6.45
C ASN A 40 -3.37 6.26 7.08
N SER A 41 -2.79 7.29 6.46
CA SER A 41 -1.72 8.10 7.04
C SER A 41 -2.33 9.38 7.60
N ALA A 42 -1.57 10.13 8.41
CA ALA A 42 -2.06 11.38 9.02
C ALA A 42 -2.62 12.39 7.99
N ASP A 43 -2.03 12.42 6.79
CA ASP A 43 -2.33 13.44 5.77
C ASP A 43 -3.15 12.91 4.59
N GLU A 44 -3.29 11.60 4.44
CA GLU A 44 -3.88 10.99 3.23
C GLU A 44 -4.44 9.58 3.49
N THR A 45 -5.50 9.23 2.77
CA THR A 45 -5.99 7.86 2.64
C THR A 45 -5.71 7.31 1.24
N GLN A 46 -4.89 6.26 1.14
CA GLN A 46 -4.69 5.53 -0.10
C GLN A 46 -5.60 4.29 -0.15
N VAL A 47 -6.16 3.99 -1.32
CA VAL A 47 -7.03 2.82 -1.52
C VAL A 47 -6.46 1.97 -2.65
N PHE A 48 -6.22 0.70 -2.33
CA PHE A 48 -5.76 -0.30 -3.28
C PHE A 48 -6.83 -1.38 -3.46
N THR A 49 -6.94 -1.91 -4.68
CA THR A 49 -7.69 -3.13 -4.98
C THR A 49 -6.74 -4.32 -4.89
N ILE A 50 -7.18 -5.42 -4.26
CA ILE A 50 -6.47 -6.69 -4.29
C ILE A 50 -6.89 -7.40 -5.57
N ASN A 51 -5.95 -7.61 -6.50
CA ASN A 51 -6.20 -8.31 -7.74
C ASN A 51 -6.17 -9.84 -7.57
N GLU A 52 -6.38 -10.58 -8.65
CA GLU A 52 -6.47 -12.06 -8.62
C GLU A 52 -5.14 -12.73 -8.23
N ASP A 53 -4.01 -12.09 -8.52
CA ASP A 53 -2.67 -12.53 -8.14
C ASP A 53 -2.31 -12.16 -6.68
N GLY A 54 -3.22 -11.48 -5.97
CA GLY A 54 -2.98 -11.00 -4.61
C GLY A 54 -2.13 -9.73 -4.53
N CYS A 55 -1.88 -9.06 -5.66
CA CYS A 55 -1.20 -7.76 -5.69
C CYS A 55 -2.15 -6.61 -5.35
N LEU A 56 -1.60 -5.52 -4.81
CA LEU A 56 -2.29 -4.28 -4.53
C LEU A 56 -2.20 -3.34 -5.72
N GLU A 57 -3.35 -2.95 -6.28
CA GLU A 57 -3.47 -2.04 -7.41
C GLU A 57 -4.04 -0.70 -6.96
N GLY A 58 -3.23 0.36 -7.01
CA GLY A 58 -3.62 1.72 -6.69
C GLY A 58 -3.75 2.64 -7.91
N GLY A 59 -3.85 2.04 -9.11
CA GLY A 59 -3.98 2.76 -10.38
C GLY A 59 -2.69 3.41 -10.86
N GLY A 60 -2.78 4.29 -11.86
CA GLY A 60 -1.61 4.88 -12.53
C GLY A 60 -0.77 5.82 -11.67
N TYR A 61 -1.31 6.30 -10.53
CA TYR A 61 -0.58 7.17 -9.60
C TYR A 61 0.17 6.37 -8.53
N LEU A 62 -0.55 5.53 -7.77
CA LEU A 62 0.07 4.77 -6.67
C LEU A 62 0.86 3.56 -7.17
N GLY A 63 0.50 3.01 -8.33
CA GLY A 63 1.12 1.83 -8.94
C GLY A 63 0.58 0.50 -8.42
N THR A 64 1.32 -0.57 -8.72
CA THR A 64 0.99 -1.95 -8.34
C THR A 64 2.09 -2.56 -7.48
N TYR A 65 1.71 -3.18 -6.36
CA TYR A 65 2.62 -3.82 -5.41
C TYR A 65 2.26 -5.29 -5.28
N CYS A 66 3.19 -6.17 -5.63
CA CYS A 66 3.04 -7.60 -5.46
C CYS A 66 3.96 -8.08 -4.34
N LYS A 67 3.57 -9.15 -3.65
CA LYS A 67 4.46 -9.85 -2.73
C LYS A 67 5.63 -10.41 -3.53
N ASN A 68 6.84 -10.04 -3.14
CA ASN A 68 8.07 -10.71 -3.60
C ASN A 68 8.37 -11.90 -2.71
#